data_AF-A0A923CCV0-F1
#
_entry.id   AF-A0A923CCV0-F1
#
_cell.length_a   1.000
_cell.length_b   1.000
_cell.length_c   1.000
_cell.angle_alpha   90.00
_cell.angle_beta   90.00
_cell.angle_gamma   90.00
#
_symmetry.space_group_name_H-M   'P 1'
#
loop_
_entity.id
_entity.type
_entity.pdbx_description
1 polymer ?
#
loop_
_entity_poly.entity_id
_entity_poly.type
_entity_poly.pdbx_seq_one_letter_code
_entity_poly.pdbx_strand_id
1 'polypeptide(L)'
;AVERLWEVCGLPDYRKIAPQQHADLATTLYLRLMRHGRLDIDWYRAQLAALDRTDGEIDTLSARIAQVRTWTFVANRPDWLPDPEHWQGVARLVEDKLSDALHERLASRFVDRRTSVLLRRLRENAMLEAEVTTTGDVLVEGQHVGMLQGFRFTADPKAGGPEAKALNMAAMKALASEIEARAARVVLAGDDAFVLSHDGLLRWVGEPVARLVAGEKAVEPRLRLLVEEHLAGQAREQVEARLQLWLKNHVTRLLGPLQLLEDATTLTGIARGIAYQAAEALGVLERAKVGEEMKALDQEGRAALRQLGIRFGAFHLYVPALLKPAPRALAAQLWALKHGGPELSGLDDIAHLAASGRTSFPVDKAVPKGLYRAAGYRVCGERAVRVDILERLADLIRPAIAYRPGVTQGTPPTGTADQDGFVVTGAMTSLVGCAGEDFASILRSLGYVSVKRAGPAITVPLAAAPARPAPAEAATEATEGETAGGADAADAADAEAPAAAADVAEATAEATADVAAAEAPASETPETPVLTAQEPEPAHEPVPADLLSALPATEVEPAASEPEATAAEAPAPTAAAPAEPEMIEVWRPHRHQGGRRPEPARGAREGAPGERQPGG
;
A
#
# COMPACT_ATOMS: atom_id res chain seq x y z
N ALA A 1 28.91 -56.64 57.21
CA ALA A 1 27.73 -56.26 58.03
C ALA A 1 27.87 -54.85 58.58
N VAL A 2 28.89 -54.56 59.41
CA VAL A 2 29.13 -53.20 59.97
C VAL A 2 29.37 -52.15 58.88
N GLU A 3 30.17 -52.46 57.86
CA GLU A 3 30.39 -51.58 56.71
C GLU A 3 29.09 -51.24 55.96
N ARG A 4 28.24 -52.24 55.70
CA ARG A 4 26.93 -52.04 55.06
C ARG A 4 25.99 -51.16 55.89
N LEU A 5 26.01 -51.34 57.22
CA LEU A 5 25.23 -50.49 58.12
C LEU A 5 25.71 -49.04 58.04
N TRP A 6 27.02 -48.82 58.06
CA TRP A 6 27.62 -47.48 57.91
C TRP A 6 27.22 -46.81 56.59
N GLU A 7 27.24 -47.55 55.48
CA GLU A 7 26.79 -47.06 54.17
C GLU A 7 25.32 -46.62 54.18
N VAL A 8 24.43 -47.40 54.81
CA VAL A 8 23.01 -47.08 54.89
C VAL A 8 22.74 -45.91 55.84
N CYS A 9 23.51 -45.78 56.91
CA CYS A 9 23.48 -44.61 57.80
C CYS A 9 23.95 -43.32 57.11
N GLY A 10 24.63 -43.41 55.96
CA GLY A 10 24.99 -42.27 55.11
C GLY A 10 23.84 -41.70 54.28
N LEU A 11 22.61 -42.22 54.40
CA LEU A 11 21.43 -41.71 53.70
C LEU A 11 21.16 -40.24 54.09
N PRO A 12 21.12 -39.29 53.14
CA PRO A 12 20.80 -37.90 53.45
C PRO A 12 19.31 -37.73 53.76
N ASP A 13 18.99 -37.00 54.84
CA ASP A 13 17.61 -36.60 55.15
C ASP A 13 17.19 -35.36 54.36
N TYR A 14 16.86 -35.54 53.08
CA TYR A 14 16.30 -34.46 52.26
C TYR A 14 14.93 -33.96 52.77
N ARG A 15 14.22 -34.80 53.54
CA ARG A 15 12.84 -34.53 54.00
C ARG A 15 12.81 -33.73 55.30
N LYS A 16 13.93 -33.63 56.01
CA LYS A 16 14.04 -32.99 57.34
C LYS A 16 12.97 -33.51 58.32
N ILE A 17 12.80 -34.83 58.34
CA ILE A 17 11.78 -35.50 59.16
C ILE A 17 12.31 -35.78 60.57
N ALA A 18 11.43 -36.28 61.45
CA ALA A 18 11.84 -36.64 62.80
C ALA A 18 12.95 -37.73 62.74
N PRO A 19 14.01 -37.63 63.58
CA PRO A 19 15.14 -38.56 63.54
C PRO A 19 14.74 -40.04 63.60
N GLN A 20 13.69 -40.37 64.35
CA GLN A 20 13.16 -41.73 64.44
C GLN A 20 12.65 -42.24 63.09
N GLN A 21 11.89 -41.43 62.34
CA GLN A 21 11.34 -41.84 61.04
C GLN A 21 12.42 -42.03 59.98
N HIS A 22 13.47 -41.20 60.03
CA HIS A 22 14.65 -41.38 59.18
C HIS A 22 15.41 -42.67 59.55
N ALA A 23 15.57 -42.93 60.85
CA ALA A 23 16.18 -44.17 61.34
C ALA A 23 15.39 -45.42 60.93
N ASP A 24 14.06 -45.37 60.94
CA ASP A 24 13.20 -46.49 60.50
C ASP A 24 13.37 -46.79 58.99
N LEU A 25 13.53 -45.74 58.17
CA LEU A 25 13.83 -45.88 56.74
C LEU A 25 15.21 -46.53 56.52
N ALA A 26 16.24 -46.02 57.20
CA ALA A 26 17.58 -46.59 57.15
C ALA A 26 17.59 -48.06 57.62
N THR A 27 16.87 -48.36 58.70
CA THR A 27 16.72 -49.73 59.21
C THR A 27 16.05 -50.64 58.18
N THR A 28 14.99 -50.16 57.53
CA THR A 28 14.29 -50.92 56.48
C THR A 28 15.20 -51.23 55.29
N LEU A 29 15.98 -50.25 54.83
CA LEU A 29 16.95 -50.43 53.75
C LEU A 29 18.04 -51.43 54.15
N TYR A 30 18.62 -51.27 55.34
CA TYR A 30 19.67 -52.16 55.85
C TYR A 30 19.21 -53.62 55.95
N LEU A 31 18.03 -53.87 56.53
CA LEU A 31 17.50 -55.22 56.69
C LEU A 31 17.22 -55.89 55.33
N ARG A 32 16.71 -55.14 54.35
CA ARG A 32 16.46 -55.65 52.99
C ARG A 32 17.76 -55.99 52.27
N LEU A 33 18.76 -55.10 52.34
CA LEU A 33 20.08 -55.32 51.76
C LEU A 33 20.79 -56.52 52.38
N MET A 34 20.71 -56.68 53.70
CA MET A 34 21.32 -57.82 54.41
C MET A 34 20.65 -59.16 54.09
N ARG A 35 19.34 -59.17 53.81
CA ARG A 35 18.58 -60.40 53.53
C ARG A 35 18.74 -60.88 52.09
N HIS A 36 18.78 -59.96 51.12
CA HIS A 36 18.70 -60.28 49.70
C HIS A 36 19.94 -59.88 48.89
N GLY A 37 20.92 -59.21 49.51
CA GLY A 37 22.11 -58.66 48.85
C GLY A 37 21.83 -57.38 48.06
N ARG A 38 20.64 -57.25 47.48
CA ARG A 38 20.14 -56.06 46.76
C ARG A 38 18.69 -55.77 47.18
N LEU A 39 18.22 -54.56 46.91
CA LEU A 39 16.82 -54.17 47.07
C LEU A 39 15.95 -54.85 46.02
N ASP A 40 14.76 -55.26 46.44
CA ASP A 40 13.73 -55.78 45.57
C ASP A 40 13.23 -54.68 44.62
N ILE A 41 13.20 -54.98 43.31
CA ILE A 41 12.87 -54.04 42.25
C ILE A 41 11.44 -53.55 42.39
N ASP A 42 10.50 -54.47 42.63
CA ASP A 42 9.07 -54.15 42.71
C ASP A 42 8.79 -53.27 43.93
N TRP A 43 9.50 -53.50 45.04
CA TRP A 43 9.44 -52.63 46.19
C TRP A 43 9.96 -51.21 45.90
N TYR A 44 11.15 -51.06 45.29
CA TYR A 44 11.68 -49.74 44.94
C TYR A 44 10.75 -48.99 43.96
N ARG A 45 10.27 -49.70 42.93
CA ARG A 45 9.30 -49.18 41.97
C ARG A 45 8.05 -48.65 42.66
N ALA A 46 7.50 -49.39 43.63
CA ALA A 46 6.31 -48.97 44.36
C ALA A 46 6.54 -47.70 45.19
N GLN A 47 7.74 -47.53 45.77
CA GLN A 47 8.09 -46.30 46.50
C GLN A 47 8.14 -45.09 45.59
N LEU A 48 8.74 -45.23 44.40
CA LEU A 48 8.86 -44.15 43.44
C LEU A 48 7.50 -43.81 42.79
N ALA A 49 6.71 -44.81 42.44
CA ALA A 49 5.37 -44.64 41.86
C ALA A 49 4.39 -43.92 42.79
N ALA A 50 4.51 -44.08 44.11
CA ALA A 50 3.69 -43.37 45.09
C ALA A 50 3.93 -41.84 45.10
N LEU A 51 5.11 -41.41 44.61
CA LEU A 51 5.57 -40.03 44.59
C LEU A 51 5.37 -39.35 43.23
N ASP A 52 5.17 -40.12 42.15
CA ASP A 52 4.92 -39.61 40.81
C ASP A 52 3.48 -39.07 40.64
N ARG A 53 3.19 -37.97 41.35
CA ARG A 53 1.92 -37.27 41.26
C ARG A 53 2.12 -35.76 41.38
N THR A 54 1.52 -34.99 40.48
CA THR A 54 1.69 -33.52 40.38
C THR A 54 0.59 -32.71 41.07
N ASP A 55 -0.33 -33.38 41.80
CA ASP A 55 -1.36 -32.73 42.59
C ASP A 55 -0.82 -32.12 43.89
N GLY A 56 -1.44 -31.02 44.33
CA GLY A 56 -1.15 -30.38 45.62
C GLY A 56 -0.64 -28.95 45.50
N GLU A 57 -0.44 -28.32 46.65
CA GLU A 57 0.14 -26.98 46.77
C GLU A 57 1.68 -27.04 46.76
N ILE A 58 2.33 -25.87 46.71
CA ILE A 58 3.79 -25.71 46.68
C ILE A 58 4.49 -26.57 47.75
N ASP A 59 3.97 -26.59 48.97
CA ASP A 59 4.56 -27.35 50.08
C ASP A 59 4.44 -28.87 49.86
N THR A 60 3.34 -29.33 49.24
CA THR A 60 3.12 -30.75 48.93
C THR A 60 4.08 -31.23 47.84
N LEU A 61 4.24 -30.45 46.77
CA LEU A 61 5.18 -30.74 45.69
C LEU A 61 6.62 -30.71 46.19
N SER A 62 6.99 -29.72 47.00
CA SER A 62 8.32 -29.62 47.60
C SER A 62 8.65 -30.83 48.48
N ALA A 63 7.70 -31.29 49.30
CA ALA A 63 7.87 -32.46 50.14
C ALA A 63 8.04 -33.76 49.31
N ARG A 64 7.30 -33.89 48.19
CA ARG A 64 7.45 -35.05 47.28
C ARG A 64 8.81 -35.04 46.59
N ILE A 65 9.29 -33.90 46.10
CA ILE A 65 10.64 -33.76 45.51
C ILE A 65 11.72 -34.17 46.51
N ALA A 66 11.64 -33.70 47.76
CA ALA A 66 12.58 -34.10 48.80
C ALA A 66 12.59 -35.63 49.04
N GLN A 67 11.42 -36.27 48.98
CA GLN A 67 11.33 -37.72 49.11
C GLN A 67 11.89 -38.46 47.87
N VAL A 68 11.67 -37.94 46.66
CA VAL A 68 12.25 -38.50 45.44
C VAL A 68 13.78 -38.42 45.48
N ARG A 69 14.37 -37.32 45.94
CA ARG A 69 15.84 -37.18 46.11
C ARG A 69 16.46 -38.26 47.00
N THR A 70 15.72 -38.70 48.02
CA THR A 70 16.15 -39.81 48.88
C THR A 70 16.22 -41.12 48.08
N TRP A 71 15.26 -41.37 47.20
CA TRP A 71 15.25 -42.54 46.32
C TRP A 71 16.22 -42.43 45.15
N THR A 72 16.50 -41.22 44.66
CA THR A 72 17.57 -40.95 43.68
C THR A 72 18.94 -41.28 44.29
N PHE A 73 19.17 -40.91 45.56
CA PHE A 73 20.39 -41.31 46.28
C PHE A 73 20.53 -42.84 46.38
N VAL A 74 19.43 -43.54 46.70
CA VAL A 74 19.40 -45.01 46.74
C VAL A 74 19.74 -45.63 45.37
N ALA A 75 19.24 -45.06 44.26
CA ALA A 75 19.55 -45.52 42.90
C ALA A 75 21.00 -45.24 42.46
N ASN A 76 21.66 -44.25 43.05
CA ASN A 76 23.06 -43.94 42.79
C ASN A 76 24.04 -44.86 43.53
N ARG A 77 23.57 -45.77 44.40
CA ARG A 77 24.44 -46.73 45.09
C ARG A 77 24.72 -47.93 44.16
N PRO A 78 26.00 -48.26 43.90
CA PRO A 78 26.38 -49.15 42.80
C PRO A 78 25.89 -50.59 42.94
N ASP A 79 25.72 -51.09 44.17
CA ASP A 79 25.36 -52.48 44.45
C ASP A 79 23.99 -52.64 45.14
N TRP A 80 23.23 -51.57 45.35
CA TRP A 80 21.96 -51.64 46.09
C TRP A 80 20.77 -52.04 45.24
N LEU A 81 20.79 -51.73 43.94
CA LEU A 81 19.74 -52.12 42.99
C LEU A 81 20.36 -52.91 41.83
N PRO A 82 19.60 -53.82 41.20
CA PRO A 82 19.93 -54.34 39.89
C PRO A 82 19.68 -53.24 38.84
N ASP A 83 20.63 -53.06 37.92
CA ASP A 83 20.63 -51.99 36.91
C ASP A 83 20.46 -50.57 37.49
N PRO A 84 21.47 -50.04 38.20
CA PRO A 84 21.42 -48.70 38.78
C PRO A 84 21.16 -47.58 37.75
N GLU A 85 21.71 -47.69 36.54
CA GLU A 85 21.59 -46.68 35.49
C GLU A 85 20.12 -46.49 35.06
N HIS A 86 19.38 -47.59 34.87
CA HIS A 86 17.95 -47.52 34.59
C HIS A 86 17.19 -46.78 35.68
N TRP A 87 17.41 -47.15 36.95
CA TRP A 87 16.67 -46.57 38.08
C TRP A 87 17.03 -45.13 38.40
N GLN A 88 18.28 -44.71 38.11
CA GLN A 88 18.67 -43.31 38.14
C GLN A 88 17.88 -42.48 37.12
N GLY A 89 17.70 -43.02 35.90
CA GLY A 89 16.89 -42.40 34.86
C GLY A 89 15.42 -42.24 35.28
N VAL A 90 14.81 -43.29 35.83
CA VAL A 90 13.41 -43.25 36.28
C VAL A 90 13.21 -42.25 37.43
N ALA A 91 14.11 -42.23 38.42
CA ALA A 91 14.03 -41.29 39.53
C ALA A 91 14.17 -39.83 39.08
N ARG A 92 15.08 -39.56 38.13
CA ARG A 92 15.26 -38.24 37.52
C ARG A 92 14.01 -37.77 36.78
N LEU A 93 13.39 -38.63 35.98
CA LEU A 93 12.15 -38.28 35.26
C LEU A 93 11.02 -37.87 36.21
N VAL A 94 10.88 -38.56 37.34
CA VAL A 94 9.88 -38.20 38.36
C VAL A 94 10.23 -36.88 39.04
N GLU A 95 11.51 -36.64 39.35
CA GLU A 95 11.97 -35.38 39.95
C GLU A 95 11.76 -34.18 39.02
N ASP A 96 12.07 -34.33 37.72
CA ASP A 96 11.89 -33.29 36.70
C ASP A 96 10.40 -32.93 36.58
N LYS A 97 9.53 -33.95 36.45
CA LYS A 97 8.07 -33.75 36.37
C LYS A 97 7.47 -33.04 37.58
N LEU A 98 7.94 -33.35 38.79
CA LEU A 98 7.50 -32.67 40.01
C LEU A 98 8.05 -31.24 40.09
N SER A 99 9.29 -31.02 39.64
CA SER A 99 9.94 -29.70 39.60
C SER A 99 9.25 -28.75 38.64
N ASP A 100 8.83 -29.23 37.46
CA ASP A 100 8.05 -28.45 36.50
C ASP A 100 6.71 -28.01 37.09
N ALA A 101 5.97 -28.94 37.70
CA ALA A 101 4.71 -28.63 38.36
C ALA A 101 4.87 -27.62 39.51
N LEU A 102 5.99 -27.68 40.26
CA LEU A 102 6.30 -26.71 41.30
C LEU A 102 6.56 -25.30 40.73
N HIS A 103 7.30 -25.20 39.62
CA HIS A 103 7.58 -23.93 38.97
C HIS A 103 6.30 -23.26 38.44
N GLU A 104 5.41 -24.03 37.83
CA GLU A 104 4.12 -23.53 37.34
C GLU A 104 3.29 -22.91 38.49
N ARG A 105 3.24 -23.58 39.65
CA ARG A 105 2.54 -23.10 40.85
C ARG A 105 3.19 -21.87 41.50
N LEU A 106 4.51 -21.77 41.45
CA LEU A 106 5.23 -20.59 41.93
C LEU A 106 4.92 -19.38 41.05
N ALA A 107 4.97 -19.55 39.72
CA ALA A 107 4.66 -18.48 38.76
C ALA A 107 3.23 -17.93 38.93
N SER A 108 2.23 -18.81 39.09
CA SER A 108 0.84 -18.39 39.25
C SER A 108 0.61 -17.54 40.51
N ARG A 109 1.27 -17.89 41.63
CA ARG A 109 1.10 -17.21 42.92
C ARG A 109 1.65 -15.77 42.94
N PHE A 110 2.70 -15.49 42.15
CA PHE A 110 3.24 -14.13 42.02
C PHE A 110 2.29 -13.21 41.25
N VAL A 111 1.61 -13.75 40.23
CA VAL A 111 0.60 -13.02 39.46
C VAL A 111 -0.59 -12.66 40.35
N ASP A 112 -1.16 -13.63 41.08
CA ASP A 112 -2.32 -13.40 41.96
C ASP A 112 -2.09 -12.35 43.04
N ARG A 113 -0.89 -12.33 43.66
CA ARG A 113 -0.57 -11.36 44.72
C ARG A 113 -0.51 -9.94 44.17
N ARG A 114 0.10 -9.73 43.01
CA ARG A 114 0.22 -8.40 42.40
C ARG A 114 -1.15 -7.86 41.97
N THR A 115 -2.03 -8.72 41.46
CA THR A 115 -3.38 -8.31 41.06
C THR A 115 -4.29 -8.00 42.25
N SER A 116 -4.14 -8.72 43.36
CA SER A 116 -4.91 -8.46 44.59
C SER A 116 -4.65 -7.06 45.20
N VAL A 117 -3.40 -6.57 45.12
CA VAL A 117 -3.01 -5.23 45.61
C VAL A 117 -3.59 -4.14 44.71
N LEU A 118 -3.59 -4.38 43.40
CA LEU A 118 -4.09 -3.45 42.39
C LEU A 118 -5.62 -3.30 42.49
N LEU A 119 -6.35 -4.40 42.66
CA LEU A 119 -7.80 -4.39 42.91
C LEU A 119 -8.19 -3.65 44.19
N ARG A 120 -7.36 -3.75 45.24
CA ARG A 120 -7.61 -3.03 46.49
C ARG A 120 -7.53 -1.51 46.28
N ARG A 121 -6.50 -1.02 45.58
CA ARG A 121 -6.35 0.41 45.24
C ARG A 121 -7.49 0.92 44.36
N LEU A 122 -7.93 0.08 43.41
CA LEU A 122 -9.02 0.41 42.49
C LEU A 122 -10.38 0.51 43.22
N ARG A 123 -10.63 -0.33 44.24
CA ARG A 123 -11.81 -0.21 45.12
C ARG A 123 -11.76 1.00 46.06
N GLU A 124 -10.57 1.46 46.42
CA GLU A 124 -10.35 2.60 47.30
C GLU A 124 -10.45 3.96 46.58
N ASN A 125 -10.81 4.01 45.27
CA ASN A 125 -10.83 5.23 44.44
C ASN A 125 -9.51 6.02 44.46
N ALA A 126 -8.39 5.37 44.75
CA ALA A 126 -7.08 6.00 44.62
C ALA A 126 -6.87 6.37 43.15
N MET A 127 -6.37 7.59 42.88
CA MET A 127 -5.99 7.97 41.52
C MET A 127 -4.90 7.00 41.06
N LEU A 128 -5.24 6.18 40.07
CA LEU A 128 -4.29 5.28 39.43
C LEU A 128 -3.51 6.09 38.41
N GLU A 129 -2.19 6.03 38.48
CA GLU A 129 -1.34 6.65 37.48
C GLU A 129 -1.36 5.77 36.23
N ALA A 130 -1.91 6.33 35.14
CA ALA A 130 -1.82 5.73 33.83
C ALA A 130 -0.77 6.48 33.01
N GLU A 131 0.19 5.76 32.47
CA GLU A 131 1.22 6.28 31.60
C GLU A 131 0.98 5.76 30.19
N VAL A 132 1.11 6.65 29.20
CA VAL A 132 1.08 6.29 27.77
C VAL A 132 2.49 6.44 27.22
N THR A 133 3.04 5.34 26.73
CA THR A 133 4.35 5.32 26.08
C THR A 133 4.29 5.99 24.70
N THR A 134 5.46 6.30 24.14
CA THR A 134 5.57 6.84 22.78
C THR A 134 5.04 5.88 21.70
N THR A 135 5.05 4.58 21.96
CA THR A 135 4.50 3.54 21.08
C THR A 135 2.97 3.42 21.17
N GLY A 136 2.34 4.14 22.11
CA GLY A 136 0.90 4.10 22.36
C GLY A 136 0.48 3.04 23.36
N ASP A 137 1.41 2.28 23.95
CA ASP A 137 1.08 1.32 25.01
C ASP A 137 0.66 2.05 26.29
N VAL A 138 -0.45 1.62 26.87
CA VAL A 138 -1.07 2.18 28.08
C VAL A 138 -0.76 1.26 29.24
N LEU A 139 -0.06 1.80 30.22
CA LEU A 139 0.25 1.12 31.47
C LEU A 139 -0.54 1.77 32.61
N VAL A 140 -1.10 0.95 33.50
CA VAL A 140 -1.72 1.40 34.75
C VAL A 140 -0.94 0.75 35.89
N GLU A 141 -0.30 1.56 36.74
CA GLU A 141 0.57 1.08 37.84
C GLU A 141 1.66 0.09 37.35
N GLY A 142 2.20 0.33 36.15
CA GLY A 142 3.21 -0.52 35.51
C GLY A 142 2.70 -1.84 34.91
N GLN A 143 1.38 -2.05 34.84
CA GLN A 143 0.76 -3.19 34.14
C GLN A 143 0.24 -2.75 32.77
N HIS A 144 0.58 -3.48 31.71
CA HIS A 144 0.04 -3.25 30.38
C HIS A 144 -1.46 -3.56 30.34
N VAL A 145 -2.27 -2.58 29.92
CA VAL A 145 -3.74 -2.70 29.85
C VAL A 145 -4.23 -2.67 28.40
N GLY A 146 -3.50 -2.03 27.49
CA GLY A 146 -3.86 -1.94 26.08
C GLY A 146 -3.07 -0.88 25.33
N MET A 147 -3.54 -0.52 24.14
CA MET A 147 -2.89 0.46 23.26
C MET A 147 -3.85 1.58 22.87
N LEU A 148 -3.38 2.82 22.93
CA LEU A 148 -4.06 4.03 22.47
C LEU A 148 -3.53 4.43 21.08
N GLN A 149 -4.40 4.36 20.07
CA GLN A 149 -4.13 4.79 18.70
C GLN A 149 -5.04 5.97 18.34
N GLY A 150 -4.46 7.15 18.10
CA GLY A 150 -5.21 8.38 17.88
C GLY A 150 -6.04 8.71 19.12
N PHE A 151 -7.35 8.50 19.00
CA PHE A 151 -8.35 8.67 20.06
C PHE A 151 -9.06 7.36 20.45
N ARG A 152 -8.54 6.21 19.98
CA ARG A 152 -9.14 4.90 20.20
C ARG A 152 -8.25 4.06 21.08
N PHE A 153 -8.78 3.59 22.19
CA PHE A 153 -8.12 2.62 23.03
C PHE A 153 -8.55 1.20 22.65
N THR A 154 -7.58 0.30 22.56
CA THR A 154 -7.82 -1.14 22.36
C THR A 154 -7.23 -1.88 23.56
N ALA A 155 -8.10 -2.47 24.38
CA ALA A 155 -7.68 -3.28 25.52
C ALA A 155 -6.88 -4.52 25.07
N ASP A 156 -5.92 -4.93 25.89
CA ASP A 156 -5.14 -6.16 25.64
C ASP A 156 -6.05 -7.40 25.79
N PRO A 157 -6.24 -8.21 24.74
CA PRO A 157 -7.07 -9.41 24.81
C PRO A 157 -6.47 -10.50 25.74
N LYS A 158 -5.17 -10.44 26.04
CA LYS A 158 -4.50 -11.38 26.96
C LYS A 158 -4.75 -11.06 28.43
N ALA A 159 -5.16 -9.82 28.75
CA ALA A 159 -5.61 -9.45 30.08
C ALA A 159 -7.06 -9.95 30.30
N GLY A 160 -7.27 -11.26 30.30
CA GLY A 160 -8.59 -11.86 30.53
C GLY A 160 -8.94 -11.96 32.02
N GLY A 161 -10.17 -11.59 32.41
CA GLY A 161 -10.68 -11.80 33.78
C GLY A 161 -11.68 -10.73 34.24
N PRO A 162 -12.34 -10.92 35.40
CA PRO A 162 -13.18 -9.89 36.02
C PRO A 162 -12.38 -8.63 36.38
N GLU A 163 -11.07 -8.77 36.60
CA GLU A 163 -10.12 -7.72 36.97
C GLU A 163 -9.79 -6.80 35.78
N ALA A 164 -9.82 -7.35 34.57
CA ALA A 164 -9.54 -6.61 33.34
C ALA A 164 -10.59 -5.54 33.02
N LYS A 165 -11.87 -5.82 33.34
CA LYS A 165 -12.93 -4.81 33.18
C LYS A 165 -12.70 -3.61 34.10
N ALA A 166 -12.28 -3.86 35.33
CA ALA A 166 -11.99 -2.81 36.30
C ALA A 166 -10.76 -1.99 35.87
N LEU A 167 -9.69 -2.66 35.43
CA LEU A 167 -8.49 -2.04 34.88
C LEU A 167 -8.77 -1.21 33.63
N ASN A 168 -9.58 -1.72 32.69
CA ASN A 168 -9.97 -0.96 31.49
C ASN A 168 -10.75 0.30 31.84
N MET A 169 -11.70 0.22 32.79
CA MET A 169 -12.44 1.40 33.25
C MET A 169 -11.54 2.43 33.93
N ALA A 170 -10.56 1.98 34.71
CA ALA A 170 -9.57 2.86 35.33
C ALA A 170 -8.65 3.52 34.29
N ALA A 171 -8.16 2.73 33.32
CA ALA A 171 -7.39 3.24 32.19
C ALA A 171 -8.18 4.29 31.42
N MET A 172 -9.46 4.04 31.10
CA MET A 172 -10.33 5.00 30.39
C MET A 172 -10.44 6.35 31.13
N LYS A 173 -10.61 6.32 32.45
CA LYS A 173 -10.71 7.53 33.25
C LYS A 173 -9.39 8.30 33.29
N ALA A 174 -8.27 7.58 33.37
CA ALA A 174 -6.94 8.18 33.42
C ALA A 174 -6.48 8.71 32.05
N LEU A 175 -6.93 8.09 30.95
CA LEU A 175 -6.62 8.52 29.57
C LEU A 175 -7.37 9.79 29.14
N ALA A 176 -8.39 10.23 29.87
CA ALA A 176 -9.19 11.39 29.50
C ALA A 176 -8.34 12.66 29.30
N SER A 177 -7.41 12.95 30.22
CA SER A 177 -6.51 14.11 30.13
C SER A 177 -5.54 14.02 28.95
N GLU A 178 -4.99 12.82 28.67
CA GLU A 178 -4.10 12.59 27.53
C GLU A 178 -4.87 12.72 26.20
N ILE A 179 -6.11 12.23 26.13
CA ILE A 179 -6.98 12.37 24.96
C ILE A 179 -7.30 13.86 24.70
N GLU A 180 -7.56 14.65 25.74
CA GLU A 180 -7.74 16.10 25.62
C GLU A 180 -6.46 16.81 25.15
N ALA A 181 -5.30 16.44 25.69
CA ALA A 181 -4.00 16.97 25.25
C ALA A 181 -3.71 16.62 23.77
N ARG A 182 -4.02 15.40 23.34
CA ARG A 182 -3.95 14.99 21.91
C ARG A 182 -4.92 15.79 21.06
N ALA A 183 -6.15 16.02 21.51
CA ALA A 183 -7.14 16.81 20.79
C ALA A 183 -6.64 18.25 20.56
N ALA A 184 -6.07 18.88 21.59
CA ALA A 184 -5.45 20.21 21.47
C ALA A 184 -4.29 20.22 20.46
N ARG A 185 -3.43 19.20 20.46
CA ARG A 185 -2.36 19.05 19.47
C ARG A 185 -2.88 18.88 18.05
N VAL A 186 -3.95 18.10 17.84
CA VAL A 186 -4.59 17.94 16.52
C VAL A 186 -5.16 19.26 16.02
N VAL A 187 -5.81 20.04 16.89
CA VAL A 187 -6.38 21.35 16.54
C VAL A 187 -5.29 22.32 16.08
N LEU A 188 -4.12 22.31 16.73
CA LEU A 188 -2.99 23.19 16.41
C LEU A 188 -2.08 22.66 15.30
N ALA A 189 -2.23 21.40 14.88
CA ALA A 189 -1.36 20.78 13.89
C ALA A 189 -1.47 21.44 12.51
N GLY A 190 -0.35 21.52 11.79
CA GLY A 190 -0.30 21.94 10.38
C GLY A 190 -0.95 20.93 9.43
N ASP A 191 -1.24 21.35 8.19
CA ASP A 191 -1.90 20.48 7.19
C ASP A 191 -1.03 19.30 6.74
N ASP A 192 0.29 19.41 6.90
CA ASP A 192 1.32 18.41 6.61
C ASP A 192 1.35 17.26 7.62
N ALA A 193 0.86 17.48 8.84
CA ALA A 193 0.75 16.44 9.86
C ALA A 193 -0.34 15.40 9.56
N PHE A 194 -1.19 15.66 8.55
CA PHE A 194 -2.32 14.81 8.18
C PHE A 194 -2.12 14.13 6.83
N VAL A 195 -2.39 12.84 6.79
CA VAL A 195 -2.32 12.03 5.57
C VAL A 195 -3.58 11.20 5.41
N LEU A 196 -4.27 11.37 4.27
CA LEU A 196 -5.38 10.50 3.87
C LEU A 196 -4.82 9.28 3.12
N SER A 197 -4.98 8.11 3.73
CA SER A 197 -4.56 6.83 3.18
C SER A 197 -5.60 6.29 2.17
N HIS A 198 -5.20 5.38 1.27
CA HIS A 198 -6.08 4.82 0.23
C HIS A 198 -7.25 3.99 0.80
N ASP A 199 -7.05 3.38 1.97
CA ASP A 199 -8.06 2.68 2.77
C ASP A 199 -9.16 3.61 3.36
N GLY A 200 -9.04 4.92 3.14
CA GLY A 200 -9.98 5.92 3.64
C GLY A 200 -9.72 6.36 5.08
N LEU A 201 -8.60 5.97 5.68
CA LEU A 201 -8.19 6.45 7.01
C LEU A 201 -7.43 7.78 6.90
N LEU A 202 -7.86 8.75 7.70
CA LEU A 202 -7.12 9.98 7.95
C LEU A 202 -6.21 9.76 9.16
N ARG A 203 -4.90 9.92 8.94
CA ARG A 203 -3.87 9.73 9.96
C ARG A 203 -3.26 11.06 10.37
N TRP A 204 -3.05 11.26 11.66
CA TRP A 204 -2.30 12.35 12.26
C TRP A 204 -1.00 11.79 12.81
N VAL A 205 0.14 12.20 12.26
CA VAL A 205 1.48 11.70 12.66
C VAL A 205 1.52 10.14 12.69
N GLY A 206 0.92 9.51 11.68
CA GLY A 206 0.82 8.05 11.55
C GLY A 206 -0.38 7.40 12.27
N GLU A 207 -0.96 8.05 13.28
CA GLU A 207 -2.07 7.50 14.07
C GLU A 207 -3.44 7.77 13.41
N PRO A 208 -4.33 6.77 13.29
CA PRO A 208 -5.65 6.96 12.68
C PRO A 208 -6.59 7.78 13.58
N VAL A 209 -7.10 8.91 13.07
CA VAL A 209 -7.97 9.83 13.83
C VAL A 209 -9.39 9.96 13.26
N ALA A 210 -9.56 9.73 11.96
CA ALA A 210 -10.87 9.75 11.31
C ALA A 210 -10.92 8.79 10.12
N ARG A 211 -12.13 8.49 9.66
CA ARG A 211 -12.40 7.73 8.44
C ARG A 211 -13.23 8.56 7.48
N LEU A 212 -12.87 8.53 6.20
CA LEU A 212 -13.62 9.13 5.11
C LEU A 212 -14.94 8.38 4.91
N VAL A 213 -16.04 9.12 4.86
CA VAL A 213 -17.39 8.59 4.60
C VAL A 213 -18.06 9.38 3.48
N ALA A 214 -18.95 8.71 2.74
CA ALA A 214 -19.65 9.33 1.62
C ALA A 214 -20.47 10.53 2.11
N GLY A 215 -20.34 11.66 1.42
CA GLY A 215 -21.23 12.81 1.60
C GLY A 215 -22.30 12.88 0.52
N GLU A 216 -23.04 13.99 0.51
CA GLU A 216 -24.15 14.22 -0.42
C GLU A 216 -23.68 14.26 -1.87
N LYS A 217 -22.55 14.93 -2.14
CA LYS A 217 -21.89 14.96 -3.45
C LYS A 217 -20.60 14.15 -3.46
N ALA A 218 -20.14 13.75 -4.65
CA ALA A 218 -18.91 12.96 -4.77
C ALA A 218 -17.67 13.76 -4.30
N VAL A 219 -17.64 15.07 -4.57
CA VAL A 219 -16.55 15.99 -4.18
C VAL A 219 -16.78 16.66 -2.82
N GLU A 220 -17.80 16.26 -2.07
CA GLU A 220 -18.08 16.75 -0.72
C GLU A 220 -18.11 15.59 0.29
N PRO A 221 -17.01 14.83 0.46
CA PRO A 221 -16.95 13.77 1.45
C PRO A 221 -17.03 14.31 2.88
N ARG A 222 -17.38 13.45 3.83
CA ARG A 222 -17.38 13.76 5.26
C ARG A 222 -16.34 12.91 5.99
N LEU A 223 -15.95 13.35 7.18
CA LEU A 223 -15.11 12.56 8.07
C LEU A 223 -15.95 12.06 9.24
N ARG A 224 -15.79 10.78 9.56
CA ARG A 224 -16.26 10.20 10.82
C ARG A 224 -15.06 10.05 11.74
N LEU A 225 -15.07 10.79 12.84
CA LEU A 225 -14.05 10.68 13.88
C LEU A 225 -13.97 9.25 14.44
N LEU A 226 -12.75 8.75 14.60
CA LEU A 226 -12.45 7.44 15.20
C LEU A 226 -12.16 7.63 16.68
N VAL A 227 -13.23 7.90 17.44
CA VAL A 227 -13.15 8.19 18.87
C VAL A 227 -14.11 7.27 19.62
N GLU A 228 -13.66 6.74 20.75
CA GLU A 228 -14.54 6.11 21.73
C GLU A 228 -15.20 7.17 22.63
N GLU A 229 -16.08 6.78 23.57
CA GLU A 229 -17.03 7.63 24.31
C GLU A 229 -16.44 8.81 25.15
N HIS A 230 -15.13 9.03 25.07
CA HIS A 230 -14.36 9.86 26.01
C HIS A 230 -13.93 11.23 25.45
N LEU A 231 -13.91 11.45 24.13
CA LEU A 231 -13.78 12.80 23.57
C LEU A 231 -15.18 13.40 23.38
N ALA A 232 -15.59 14.24 24.32
CA ALA A 232 -16.91 14.86 24.35
C ALA A 232 -16.82 16.40 24.40
N GLY A 233 -17.96 17.04 24.15
CA GLY A 233 -18.11 18.49 24.24
C GLY A 233 -17.20 19.27 23.28
N GLN A 234 -16.68 20.39 23.76
CA GLN A 234 -15.98 21.39 22.94
C GLN A 234 -14.72 20.84 22.26
N ALA A 235 -13.95 19.97 22.92
CA ALA A 235 -12.73 19.40 22.36
C ALA A 235 -13.02 18.56 21.10
N ARG A 236 -14.11 17.78 21.13
CA ARG A 236 -14.56 17.00 19.97
C ARG A 236 -14.93 17.89 18.80
N GLU A 237 -15.71 18.94 19.05
CA GLU A 237 -16.16 19.88 18.01
C GLU A 237 -14.99 20.61 17.35
N GLN A 238 -13.98 21.01 18.14
CA GLN A 238 -12.78 21.64 17.62
C GLN A 238 -11.96 20.69 16.73
N VAL A 239 -11.77 19.44 17.16
CA VAL A 239 -11.09 18.42 16.34
C VAL A 239 -11.88 18.17 15.05
N GLU A 240 -13.20 17.99 15.14
CA GLU A 240 -14.05 17.78 13.97
C GLU A 240 -13.94 18.95 12.98
N ALA A 241 -14.05 20.19 13.46
CA ALA A 241 -13.92 21.39 12.64
C ALA A 241 -12.53 21.47 11.97
N ARG A 242 -11.45 21.16 12.71
CA ARG A 242 -10.09 21.16 12.17
C ARG A 242 -9.91 20.13 11.05
N LEU A 243 -10.39 18.90 11.26
CA LEU A 243 -10.27 17.83 10.27
C LEU A 243 -11.17 18.09 9.06
N GLN A 244 -12.37 18.63 9.25
CA GLN A 244 -13.26 19.04 8.16
C GLN A 244 -12.63 20.16 7.31
N LEU A 245 -12.01 21.15 7.96
CA LEU A 245 -11.28 22.21 7.26
C LEU A 245 -10.12 21.65 6.45
N TRP A 246 -9.32 20.75 7.04
CA TRP A 246 -8.25 20.05 6.34
C TRP A 246 -8.77 19.31 5.10
N LEU A 247 -9.84 18.53 5.26
CA LEU A 247 -10.43 17.76 4.16
C LEU A 247 -10.91 18.68 3.04
N LYS A 248 -11.60 19.78 3.39
CA LYS A 248 -12.05 20.77 2.41
C LYS A 248 -10.87 21.35 1.63
N ASN A 249 -9.81 21.78 2.32
CA ASN A 249 -8.60 22.31 1.69
C ASN A 249 -7.91 21.26 0.81
N HIS A 250 -7.83 20.01 1.27
CA HIS A 250 -7.25 18.90 0.53
C HIS A 250 -8.00 18.61 -0.77
N VAL A 251 -9.34 18.56 -0.71
CA VAL A 251 -10.20 18.38 -1.87
C VAL A 251 -10.10 19.57 -2.81
N THR A 252 -10.19 20.81 -2.31
CA THR A 252 -10.06 22.02 -3.16
C THR A 252 -8.68 22.11 -3.83
N ARG A 253 -7.61 21.74 -3.14
CA ARG A 253 -6.25 21.72 -3.71
C ARG A 253 -6.11 20.75 -4.88
N LEU A 254 -6.70 19.56 -4.79
CA LEU A 254 -6.53 18.50 -5.81
C LEU A 254 -7.65 18.50 -6.86
N LEU A 255 -8.87 18.79 -6.46
CA LEU A 255 -10.10 18.69 -7.24
C LEU A 255 -10.82 20.05 -7.38
N GLY A 256 -10.19 21.16 -7.01
CA GLY A 256 -10.72 22.52 -7.20
C GLY A 256 -11.25 22.81 -8.62
N PRO A 257 -10.63 22.32 -9.71
CA PRO A 257 -11.21 22.46 -11.04
C PRO A 257 -12.62 21.85 -11.20
N LEU A 258 -12.97 20.79 -10.44
CA LEU A 258 -14.33 20.25 -10.42
C LEU A 258 -15.31 21.19 -9.73
N GLN A 259 -14.91 21.78 -8.61
CA GLN A 259 -15.72 22.76 -7.87
C GLN A 259 -16.00 23.98 -8.76
N LEU A 260 -14.99 24.48 -9.47
CA LEU A 260 -15.15 25.58 -10.44
C LEU A 260 -16.13 25.24 -11.56
N LEU A 261 -16.16 23.99 -12.04
CA LEU A 261 -17.11 23.55 -13.06
C LEU A 261 -18.54 23.44 -12.53
N GLU A 262 -18.69 22.99 -11.28
CA GLU A 262 -19.98 22.86 -10.62
C GLU A 262 -20.59 24.23 -10.28
N ASP A 263 -19.76 25.15 -9.78
CA ASP A 263 -20.15 26.49 -9.34
C ASP A 263 -20.16 27.54 -10.47
N ALA A 264 -19.95 27.11 -11.73
CA ALA A 264 -19.85 27.98 -12.91
C ALA A 264 -21.17 28.70 -13.25
N THR A 265 -21.54 29.69 -12.44
CA THR A 265 -22.75 30.52 -12.60
C THR A 265 -22.66 31.46 -13.80
N THR A 266 -21.45 31.73 -14.29
CA THR A 266 -21.18 32.50 -15.51
C THR A 266 -21.60 31.75 -16.79
N LEU A 267 -21.68 30.42 -16.74
CA LEU A 267 -22.17 29.62 -17.85
C LEU A 267 -23.70 29.62 -17.90
N THR A 268 -24.26 29.64 -19.10
CA THR A 268 -25.69 29.56 -19.34
C THR A 268 -26.04 28.41 -20.28
N GLY A 269 -27.30 27.97 -20.24
CA GLY A 269 -27.85 26.96 -21.15
C GLY A 269 -27.05 25.65 -21.23
N ILE A 270 -26.72 25.24 -22.46
CA ILE A 270 -26.07 23.96 -22.76
C ILE A 270 -24.66 23.88 -22.16
N ALA A 271 -23.91 24.98 -22.17
CA ALA A 271 -22.55 25.01 -21.63
C ALA A 271 -22.54 24.69 -20.13
N ARG A 272 -23.49 25.25 -19.37
CA ARG A 272 -23.65 24.95 -17.93
C ARG A 272 -24.01 23.49 -17.69
N GLY A 273 -24.91 22.93 -18.52
CA GLY A 273 -25.26 21.51 -18.45
C GLY A 273 -24.06 20.59 -18.67
N ILE A 274 -23.20 20.90 -19.65
CA ILE A 274 -21.97 20.14 -19.92
C ILE A 274 -20.97 20.27 -18.77
N ALA A 275 -20.77 21.47 -18.22
CA ALA A 275 -19.88 21.68 -17.08
C ALA A 275 -20.32 20.87 -15.85
N TYR A 276 -21.62 20.87 -15.54
CA TYR A 276 -22.19 20.09 -14.46
C TYR A 276 -22.00 18.58 -14.67
N GLN A 277 -22.31 18.07 -15.88
CA GLN A 277 -22.07 16.66 -16.20
C GLN A 277 -20.59 16.27 -16.16
N ALA A 278 -19.69 17.18 -16.54
CA ALA A 278 -18.26 16.96 -16.44
C ALA A 278 -17.78 16.91 -14.98
N ALA A 279 -18.31 17.78 -14.11
CA ALA A 279 -18.04 17.77 -12.68
C ALA A 279 -18.51 16.45 -12.03
N GLU A 280 -19.76 16.02 -12.31
CA GLU A 280 -20.34 14.76 -11.86
C GLU A 280 -19.56 13.53 -12.35
N ALA A 281 -19.01 13.60 -13.57
CA ALA A 281 -18.16 12.56 -14.12
C ALA A 281 -16.69 12.63 -13.62
N LEU A 282 -16.44 13.39 -12.55
CA LEU A 282 -15.11 13.60 -11.94
C LEU A 282 -14.06 14.10 -12.95
N GLY A 283 -14.49 14.92 -13.91
CA GLY A 283 -13.64 15.58 -14.90
C GLY A 283 -13.29 14.73 -16.11
N VAL A 284 -13.91 13.55 -16.27
CA VAL A 284 -13.76 12.68 -17.45
C VAL A 284 -15.14 12.27 -17.96
N LEU A 285 -15.65 13.05 -18.91
CA LEU A 285 -16.97 12.85 -19.51
C LEU A 285 -16.83 12.22 -20.90
N GLU A 286 -17.53 11.11 -21.12
CA GLU A 286 -17.60 10.49 -22.45
C GLU A 286 -18.36 11.38 -23.42
N ARG A 287 -17.73 11.73 -24.54
CA ARG A 287 -18.32 12.62 -25.55
C ARG A 287 -19.61 12.05 -26.15
N ALA A 288 -19.71 10.72 -26.24
CA ALA A 288 -20.91 10.04 -26.75
C ALA A 288 -22.17 10.33 -25.91
N LYS A 289 -22.02 10.63 -24.61
CA LYS A 289 -23.15 10.93 -23.71
C LYS A 289 -23.74 12.32 -23.91
N VAL A 290 -22.94 13.25 -24.44
CA VAL A 290 -23.33 14.65 -24.68
C VAL A 290 -23.28 15.00 -26.17
N GLY A 291 -23.53 14.03 -27.04
CA GLY A 291 -23.32 14.17 -28.48
C GLY A 291 -24.19 15.24 -29.14
N GLU A 292 -25.46 15.35 -28.73
CA GLU A 292 -26.41 16.33 -29.28
C GLU A 292 -26.15 17.72 -28.71
N GLU A 293 -25.89 17.82 -27.41
CA GLU A 293 -25.48 19.05 -26.73
C GLU A 293 -24.21 19.62 -27.37
N MET A 294 -23.24 18.76 -27.69
CA MET A 294 -22.00 19.19 -28.35
C MET A 294 -22.19 19.72 -29.77
N LYS A 295 -23.21 19.24 -30.50
CA LYS A 295 -23.56 19.78 -31.83
C LYS A 295 -24.24 21.14 -31.70
N ALA A 296 -25.12 21.29 -30.70
CA ALA A 296 -25.88 22.51 -30.45
C ALA A 296 -25.08 23.60 -29.70
N LEU A 297 -23.97 23.23 -29.04
CA LEU A 297 -23.10 24.17 -28.33
C LEU A 297 -22.43 25.15 -29.30
N ASP A 298 -22.61 26.44 -29.03
CA ASP A 298 -22.05 27.54 -29.80
C ASP A 298 -20.56 27.78 -29.51
N GLN A 299 -19.94 28.72 -30.25
CA GLN A 299 -18.51 28.97 -30.11
C GLN A 299 -18.16 29.68 -28.79
N GLU A 300 -19.04 30.54 -28.30
CA GLU A 300 -18.89 31.25 -27.02
C GLU A 300 -18.92 30.26 -25.85
N GLY A 301 -19.93 29.37 -25.79
CA GLY A 301 -20.00 28.31 -24.79
C GLY A 301 -18.79 27.37 -24.82
N ARG A 302 -18.28 27.03 -26.01
CA ARG A 302 -17.02 26.27 -26.13
C ARG A 302 -15.82 27.04 -25.60
N ALA A 303 -15.74 28.35 -25.85
CA ALA A 303 -14.64 29.18 -25.34
C ALA A 303 -14.68 29.26 -23.81
N ALA A 304 -15.86 29.48 -23.23
CA ALA A 304 -16.06 29.53 -21.78
C ALA A 304 -15.70 28.20 -21.10
N LEU A 305 -16.09 27.05 -21.66
CA LEU A 305 -15.70 25.73 -21.14
C LEU A 305 -14.17 25.50 -21.21
N ARG A 306 -13.49 26.01 -22.26
CA ARG A 306 -12.03 25.94 -22.34
C ARG A 306 -11.36 26.81 -21.28
N GLN A 307 -11.91 27.98 -20.98
CA GLN A 307 -11.41 28.85 -19.90
C GLN A 307 -11.50 28.18 -18.53
N LEU A 308 -12.54 27.36 -18.31
CA LEU A 308 -12.66 26.50 -17.11
C LEU A 308 -11.81 25.22 -17.15
N GLY A 309 -10.99 25.05 -18.19
CA GLY A 309 -10.00 23.97 -18.28
C GLY A 309 -10.47 22.70 -19.00
N ILE A 310 -11.69 22.66 -19.55
CA ILE A 310 -12.16 21.51 -20.34
C ILE A 310 -11.47 21.47 -21.71
N ARG A 311 -10.95 20.30 -22.06
CA ARG A 311 -10.46 19.96 -23.40
C ARG A 311 -11.47 19.08 -24.12
N PHE A 312 -11.68 19.39 -25.39
CA PHE A 312 -12.59 18.66 -26.27
C PHE A 312 -11.80 17.62 -27.08
N GLY A 313 -11.78 16.38 -26.59
CA GLY A 313 -11.22 15.24 -27.29
C GLY A 313 -12.14 14.67 -28.36
N ALA A 314 -11.61 13.74 -29.15
CA ALA A 314 -12.39 12.88 -30.04
C ALA A 314 -13.39 12.02 -29.26
N PHE A 315 -12.97 11.48 -28.11
CA PHE A 315 -13.76 10.51 -27.34
C PHE A 315 -14.26 11.05 -26.00
N HIS A 316 -13.54 11.97 -25.36
CA HIS A 316 -13.89 12.52 -24.06
C HIS A 316 -13.80 14.05 -24.02
N LEU A 317 -14.61 14.63 -23.15
CA LEU A 317 -14.37 15.94 -22.58
C LEU A 317 -13.67 15.73 -21.25
N TYR A 318 -12.49 16.33 -21.07
CA TYR A 318 -11.68 16.09 -19.88
C TYR A 318 -10.94 17.33 -19.42
N VAL A 319 -10.56 17.37 -18.14
CA VAL A 319 -9.75 18.44 -17.56
C VAL A 319 -8.33 17.93 -17.34
N PRO A 320 -7.32 18.40 -18.10
CA PRO A 320 -5.95 17.86 -18.02
C PRO A 320 -5.32 17.97 -16.62
N ALA A 321 -5.60 19.05 -15.89
CA ALA A 321 -5.08 19.26 -14.55
C ALA A 321 -5.49 18.14 -13.58
N LEU A 322 -6.66 17.54 -13.82
CA LEU A 322 -7.21 16.48 -13.00
C LEU A 322 -6.69 15.10 -13.37
N LEU A 323 -6.04 14.91 -14.53
CA LEU A 323 -5.45 13.62 -14.93
C LEU A 323 -4.08 13.35 -14.28
N LYS A 324 -3.58 14.27 -13.45
CA LYS A 324 -2.38 14.06 -12.64
C LYS A 324 -2.61 12.95 -11.60
N PRO A 325 -1.54 12.26 -11.14
CA PRO A 325 -1.65 11.14 -10.18
C PRO A 325 -2.47 11.44 -8.92
N ALA A 326 -2.13 12.51 -8.18
CA ALA A 326 -2.78 12.81 -6.91
C ALA A 326 -4.29 13.14 -7.06
N PRO A 327 -4.72 14.02 -7.98
CA PRO A 327 -6.15 14.22 -8.26
C PRO A 327 -6.89 12.95 -8.70
N ARG A 328 -6.26 12.06 -9.49
CA ARG A 328 -6.90 10.81 -9.92
C ARG A 328 -7.03 9.79 -8.79
N ALA A 329 -6.02 9.68 -7.93
CA ALA A 329 -6.09 8.83 -6.74
C ALA A 329 -7.26 9.26 -5.85
N LEU A 330 -7.39 10.56 -5.57
CA LEU A 330 -8.52 11.08 -4.79
C LEU A 330 -9.86 10.88 -5.50
N ALA A 331 -9.94 11.16 -6.81
CA ALA A 331 -11.18 10.95 -7.58
C ALA A 331 -11.63 9.49 -7.59
N ALA A 332 -10.71 8.53 -7.74
CA ALA A 332 -11.01 7.10 -7.68
C ALA A 332 -11.50 6.69 -6.29
N GLN A 333 -10.83 7.17 -5.23
CA GLN A 333 -11.23 6.91 -3.85
C GLN A 333 -12.64 7.45 -3.54
N LEU A 334 -12.95 8.69 -3.94
CA LEU A 334 -14.26 9.30 -3.75
C LEU A 334 -15.35 8.60 -4.58
N TRP A 335 -15.02 8.14 -5.78
CA TRP A 335 -15.94 7.35 -6.60
C TRP A 335 -16.28 6.01 -5.93
N ALA A 336 -15.26 5.29 -5.46
CA ALA A 336 -15.42 4.01 -4.77
C ALA A 336 -16.25 4.16 -3.49
N LEU A 337 -16.02 5.25 -2.73
CA LEU A 337 -16.77 5.57 -1.52
C LEU A 337 -18.29 5.64 -1.74
N LYS A 338 -18.74 6.08 -2.93
CA LYS A 338 -20.17 6.11 -3.28
C LYS A 338 -20.72 4.83 -3.91
N HIS A 339 -19.88 3.92 -4.43
CA HIS A 339 -20.29 2.79 -5.27
C HIS A 339 -19.92 1.41 -4.71
N GLY A 340 -19.52 1.32 -3.45
CA GLY A 340 -19.14 0.06 -2.81
C GLY A 340 -18.24 0.20 -1.58
N GLY A 341 -17.77 1.41 -1.30
CA GLY A 341 -16.89 1.69 -0.16
C GLY A 341 -15.41 1.40 -0.44
N PRO A 342 -14.55 1.53 0.58
CA PRO A 342 -13.10 1.29 0.47
C PRO A 342 -12.74 -0.19 0.23
N GLU A 343 -13.68 -1.12 0.43
CA GLU A 343 -13.48 -2.56 0.18
C GLU A 343 -13.73 -2.96 -1.29
N LEU A 344 -13.99 -1.99 -2.16
CA LEU A 344 -14.20 -2.26 -3.57
C LEU A 344 -12.94 -2.89 -4.19
N SER A 345 -13.08 -4.10 -4.71
CA SER A 345 -12.01 -4.86 -5.36
C SER A 345 -11.34 -4.04 -6.47
N GLY A 346 -10.00 -4.03 -6.48
CA GLY A 346 -9.17 -3.37 -7.48
C GLY A 346 -8.92 -1.87 -7.27
N LEU A 347 -9.43 -1.26 -6.18
CA LEU A 347 -9.16 0.15 -5.87
C LEU A 347 -7.66 0.42 -5.65
N ASP A 348 -7.02 -0.37 -4.79
CA ASP A 348 -5.61 -0.20 -4.44
C ASP A 348 -4.70 -0.43 -5.66
N ASP A 349 -4.98 -1.49 -6.43
CA ASP A 349 -4.24 -1.80 -7.65
C ASP A 349 -4.34 -0.67 -8.69
N ILE A 350 -5.56 -0.17 -8.93
CA ILE A 350 -5.77 0.93 -9.88
C ILE A 350 -5.14 2.22 -9.37
N ALA A 351 -5.24 2.52 -8.08
CA ALA A 351 -4.63 3.71 -7.50
C ALA A 351 -3.09 3.66 -7.65
N HIS A 352 -2.49 2.51 -7.39
CA HIS A 352 -1.05 2.29 -7.56
C HIS A 352 -0.63 2.39 -9.04
N LEU A 353 -1.37 1.75 -9.94
CA LEU A 353 -1.12 1.82 -11.38
C LEU A 353 -1.29 3.23 -11.93
N ALA A 354 -2.30 3.98 -11.46
CA ALA A 354 -2.49 5.38 -11.80
C ALA A 354 -1.34 6.26 -11.30
N ALA A 355 -0.83 5.98 -10.08
CA ALA A 355 0.32 6.69 -9.51
C ALA A 355 1.61 6.45 -10.29
N SER A 356 1.80 5.24 -10.84
CA SER A 356 2.98 4.89 -11.63
C SER A 356 3.11 5.62 -12.98
N GLY A 357 2.06 6.36 -13.40
CA GLY A 357 2.07 7.10 -14.65
C GLY A 357 1.94 6.25 -15.92
N ARG A 358 1.70 4.93 -15.78
CA ARG A 358 1.49 4.01 -16.91
C ARG A 358 0.42 4.52 -17.88
N THR A 359 0.70 4.41 -19.17
CA THR A 359 -0.18 4.88 -20.24
C THR A 359 -1.31 3.88 -20.53
N SER A 360 -1.05 2.58 -20.38
CA SER A 360 -2.05 1.53 -20.45
C SER A 360 -1.66 0.29 -19.63
N PHE A 361 -2.65 -0.53 -19.27
CA PHE A 361 -2.46 -1.80 -18.58
C PHE A 361 -3.65 -2.77 -18.83
N PRO A 362 -3.50 -4.08 -18.57
CA PRO A 362 -4.59 -5.05 -18.75
C PRO A 362 -5.81 -4.76 -17.87
N VAL A 363 -7.00 -5.03 -18.38
CA VAL A 363 -8.26 -4.82 -17.64
C VAL A 363 -8.56 -6.04 -16.78
N ASP A 364 -8.87 -5.79 -15.52
CA ASP A 364 -9.52 -6.77 -14.67
C ASP A 364 -11.04 -6.65 -14.86
N LYS A 365 -11.66 -7.77 -15.27
CA LYS A 365 -13.10 -7.86 -15.54
C LYS A 365 -13.93 -7.86 -14.25
N ALA A 366 -13.32 -8.14 -13.10
CA ALA A 366 -13.97 -8.02 -11.80
C ALA A 366 -14.19 -6.55 -11.39
N VAL A 367 -13.40 -5.63 -11.96
CA VAL A 367 -13.43 -4.22 -11.57
C VAL A 367 -14.47 -3.43 -12.39
N PRO A 368 -15.33 -2.63 -11.74
CA PRO A 368 -16.30 -1.81 -12.45
C PRO A 368 -15.64 -0.80 -13.41
N LYS A 369 -16.16 -0.70 -14.65
CA LYS A 369 -15.71 0.29 -15.65
C LYS A 369 -15.72 1.73 -15.13
N GLY A 370 -16.63 2.05 -14.22
CA GLY A 370 -16.71 3.38 -13.59
C GLY A 370 -15.47 3.74 -12.77
N LEU A 371 -14.82 2.76 -12.14
CA LEU A 371 -13.60 2.97 -11.35
C LEU A 371 -12.42 3.32 -12.27
N TYR A 372 -12.26 2.60 -13.38
CA TYR A 372 -11.25 2.94 -14.40
C TYR A 372 -11.41 4.38 -14.89
N ARG A 373 -12.65 4.79 -15.20
CA ARG A 373 -12.95 6.17 -15.62
C ARG A 373 -12.61 7.18 -14.53
N ALA A 374 -12.98 6.92 -13.28
CA ALA A 374 -12.66 7.79 -12.15
C ALA A 374 -11.14 7.95 -11.98
N ALA A 375 -10.37 6.88 -12.19
CA ALA A 375 -8.92 6.88 -12.20
C ALA A 375 -8.29 7.51 -13.47
N GLY A 376 -9.08 7.94 -14.46
CA GLY A 376 -8.59 8.62 -15.67
C GLY A 376 -8.29 7.69 -16.85
N TYR A 377 -8.81 6.46 -16.83
CA TYR A 377 -8.63 5.45 -17.86
C TYR A 377 -9.95 5.09 -18.54
N ARG A 378 -9.88 4.72 -19.82
CA ARG A 378 -10.98 4.09 -20.54
C ARG A 378 -10.62 2.65 -20.85
N VAL A 379 -11.55 1.75 -20.54
CA VAL A 379 -11.50 0.34 -20.94
C VAL A 379 -11.70 0.26 -22.46
N CYS A 380 -10.68 -0.26 -23.15
CA CYS A 380 -10.58 -0.41 -24.60
C CYS A 380 -10.26 -1.88 -24.94
N GLY A 381 -11.31 -2.71 -25.01
CA GLY A 381 -11.16 -4.17 -25.11
C GLY A 381 -10.49 -4.75 -23.86
N GLU A 382 -9.38 -5.47 -24.03
CA GLU A 382 -8.64 -6.10 -22.92
C GLU A 382 -7.69 -5.15 -22.17
N ARG A 383 -7.59 -3.87 -22.56
CA ARG A 383 -6.69 -2.88 -21.93
C ARG A 383 -7.40 -1.63 -21.45
N ALA A 384 -6.95 -1.07 -20.33
CA ALA A 384 -7.33 0.24 -19.84
C ALA A 384 -6.27 1.24 -20.31
N VAL A 385 -6.69 2.30 -21.00
CA VAL A 385 -5.77 3.31 -21.56
C VAL A 385 -6.11 4.67 -20.98
N ARG A 386 -5.08 5.44 -20.61
CA ARG A 386 -5.24 6.81 -20.11
C ARG A 386 -5.99 7.68 -21.11
N VAL A 387 -6.90 8.51 -20.59
CA VAL A 387 -7.75 9.35 -21.43
C VAL A 387 -6.94 10.35 -22.26
N ASP A 388 -5.96 11.03 -21.68
CA ASP A 388 -5.10 11.98 -22.43
C ASP A 388 -4.27 11.28 -23.52
N ILE A 389 -3.88 10.03 -23.31
CA ILE A 389 -3.16 9.21 -24.28
C ILE A 389 -4.07 8.82 -25.43
N LEU A 390 -5.32 8.44 -25.15
CA LEU A 390 -6.30 8.12 -26.19
C LEU A 390 -6.64 9.34 -27.05
N GLU A 391 -6.77 10.52 -26.45
CA GLU A 391 -7.05 11.73 -27.22
C GLU A 391 -5.85 12.14 -28.07
N ARG A 392 -4.62 12.01 -27.56
CA ARG A 392 -3.40 12.21 -28.37
C ARG A 392 -3.28 11.19 -29.50
N LEU A 393 -3.64 9.93 -29.27
CA LEU A 393 -3.70 8.91 -30.31
C LEU A 393 -4.70 9.33 -31.41
N ALA A 394 -5.87 9.84 -31.02
CA ALA A 394 -6.85 10.34 -31.97
C ALA A 394 -6.33 11.54 -32.77
N ASP A 395 -5.54 12.43 -32.14
CA ASP A 395 -4.92 13.57 -32.81
C ASP A 395 -3.82 13.16 -33.81
N LEU A 396 -3.16 12.01 -33.62
CA LEU A 396 -2.25 11.42 -34.62
C LEU A 396 -3.01 10.77 -35.79
N ILE A 397 -4.12 10.09 -35.49
CA ILE A 397 -4.91 9.36 -36.49
C ILE A 397 -5.72 10.31 -37.37
N ARG A 398 -6.28 11.39 -36.81
CA ARG A 398 -7.22 12.28 -37.51
C ARG A 398 -6.61 12.94 -38.76
N PRO A 399 -5.39 13.52 -38.74
CA PRO A 399 -4.76 14.06 -39.95
C PRO A 399 -4.50 12.98 -41.00
N ALA A 400 -4.08 11.78 -40.60
CA ALA A 400 -3.81 10.66 -41.51
C ALA A 400 -5.08 10.19 -42.26
N ILE A 401 -6.22 10.16 -41.57
CA ILE A 401 -7.52 9.80 -42.19
C ILE A 401 -8.10 10.96 -43.02
N ALA A 402 -7.83 12.21 -42.63
CA ALA A 402 -8.33 13.40 -43.32
C ALA A 402 -7.64 13.65 -44.66
N TYR A 403 -6.35 13.29 -44.76
CA TYR A 403 -5.58 13.39 -45.98
C TYR A 403 -5.99 12.29 -46.96
N ARG A 404 -6.44 12.66 -48.16
CA ARG A 404 -6.78 11.71 -49.23
C ARG A 404 -5.71 11.76 -50.33
N PRO A 405 -4.91 10.69 -50.50
CA PRO A 405 -3.94 10.61 -51.59
C PRO A 405 -4.59 10.89 -52.96
N GLY A 406 -3.95 11.75 -53.75
CA GLY A 406 -4.44 12.18 -55.07
C GLY A 406 -5.48 13.31 -55.07
N VAL A 407 -6.05 13.69 -53.92
CA VAL A 407 -7.03 14.78 -53.79
C VAL A 407 -6.50 15.92 -52.92
N THR A 408 -5.93 15.59 -51.77
CA THR A 408 -5.37 16.58 -50.84
C THR A 408 -3.96 16.97 -51.28
N GLN A 409 -3.70 18.26 -51.42
CA GLN A 409 -2.37 18.78 -51.76
C GLN A 409 -1.45 18.75 -50.53
N GLY A 410 -0.14 18.61 -50.78
CA GLY A 410 0.90 18.63 -49.74
C GLY A 410 1.40 17.24 -49.34
N THR A 411 2.34 17.19 -48.40
CA THR A 411 2.97 15.95 -47.93
C THR A 411 2.00 15.12 -47.08
N PRO A 412 1.82 13.81 -47.35
CA PRO A 412 0.95 12.95 -46.56
C PRO A 412 1.45 12.85 -45.10
N PRO A 413 0.57 13.02 -44.10
CA PRO A 413 0.92 12.75 -42.71
C PRO A 413 1.38 11.31 -42.50
N THR A 414 2.24 11.08 -41.51
CA THR A 414 2.76 9.74 -41.20
C THR A 414 1.63 8.76 -40.89
N GLY A 415 1.67 7.57 -41.52
CA GLY A 415 0.65 6.55 -41.36
C GLY A 415 -0.58 6.72 -42.26
N THR A 416 -0.60 7.71 -43.17
CA THR A 416 -1.67 7.83 -44.18
C THR A 416 -1.72 6.59 -45.07
N ALA A 417 -2.93 6.10 -45.34
CA ALA A 417 -3.18 5.07 -46.35
C ALA A 417 -4.18 5.57 -47.39
N ASP A 418 -4.43 4.77 -48.42
CA ASP A 418 -5.43 5.12 -49.44
C ASP A 418 -6.84 5.34 -48.84
N GLN A 419 -7.58 6.25 -49.46
CA GLN A 419 -8.93 6.68 -49.06
C GLN A 419 -8.96 7.37 -47.69
N ASP A 420 -9.84 6.95 -46.79
CA ASP A 420 -9.93 7.41 -45.40
C ASP A 420 -9.29 6.40 -44.43
N GLY A 421 -8.19 5.79 -44.86
CA GLY A 421 -7.47 4.78 -44.10
C GLY A 421 -6.15 5.26 -43.51
N PHE A 422 -5.66 4.52 -42.52
CA PHE A 422 -4.34 4.71 -41.95
C PHE A 422 -3.67 3.36 -41.63
N VAL A 423 -2.35 3.36 -41.54
CA VAL A 423 -1.55 2.23 -41.05
C VAL A 423 -0.99 2.58 -39.67
N VAL A 424 -0.92 1.60 -38.79
CA VAL A 424 -0.35 1.75 -37.45
C VAL A 424 1.12 2.16 -37.56
N THR A 425 1.50 3.22 -36.86
CA THR A 425 2.88 3.70 -36.84
C THR A 425 3.55 3.38 -35.50
N GLY A 426 4.89 3.32 -35.48
CA GLY A 426 5.66 3.15 -34.24
C GLY A 426 5.38 4.25 -33.20
N ALA A 427 5.08 5.47 -33.64
CA ALA A 427 4.66 6.56 -32.76
C ALA A 427 3.34 6.26 -32.04
N MET A 428 2.38 5.63 -32.73
CA MET A 428 1.07 5.27 -32.15
C MET A 428 1.22 4.16 -31.10
N THR A 429 1.98 3.10 -31.40
CA THR A 429 2.19 1.98 -30.47
C THR A 429 3.04 2.40 -29.27
N SER A 430 4.07 3.22 -29.49
CA SER A 430 4.92 3.77 -28.41
C SER A 430 4.12 4.69 -27.48
N LEU A 431 3.21 5.50 -28.02
CA LEU A 431 2.39 6.42 -27.22
C LEU A 431 1.46 5.67 -26.25
N VAL A 432 0.85 4.58 -26.71
CA VAL A 432 -0.08 3.77 -25.90
C VAL A 432 0.68 2.77 -25.01
N GLY A 433 1.91 2.40 -25.37
CA GLY A 433 2.72 1.43 -24.63
C GLY A 433 2.30 -0.03 -24.89
N CYS A 434 1.69 -0.31 -26.04
CA CYS A 434 1.36 -1.67 -26.48
C CYS A 434 1.38 -1.79 -28.01
N ALA A 435 1.57 -3.00 -28.52
CA ALA A 435 1.62 -3.32 -29.95
C ALA A 435 0.86 -4.62 -30.24
N GLY A 436 0.75 -4.99 -31.53
CA GLY A 436 0.09 -6.23 -31.94
C GLY A 436 -1.41 -6.26 -31.62
N GLU A 437 -1.89 -7.42 -31.16
CA GLU A 437 -3.32 -7.67 -30.94
C GLU A 437 -3.92 -6.78 -29.83
N ASP A 438 -3.13 -6.44 -28.82
CA ASP A 438 -3.49 -5.51 -27.75
C ASP A 438 -3.82 -4.11 -28.31
N PHE A 439 -3.01 -3.63 -29.25
CA PHE A 439 -3.23 -2.33 -29.90
C PHE A 439 -4.40 -2.40 -30.89
N ALA A 440 -4.51 -3.50 -31.64
CA ALA A 440 -5.64 -3.75 -32.54
C ALA A 440 -6.97 -3.79 -31.77
N SER A 441 -6.99 -4.39 -30.58
CA SER A 441 -8.14 -4.41 -29.66
C SER A 441 -8.56 -3.00 -29.24
N ILE A 442 -7.60 -2.12 -28.95
CA ILE A 442 -7.88 -0.72 -28.64
C ILE A 442 -8.53 -0.02 -29.84
N LEU A 443 -7.94 -0.14 -31.04
CA LEU A 443 -8.49 0.48 -32.24
C LEU A 443 -9.91 0.00 -32.56
N ARG A 444 -10.19 -1.30 -32.44
CA ARG A 444 -11.54 -1.85 -32.59
C ARG A 444 -12.51 -1.27 -31.55
N SER A 445 -12.10 -1.16 -30.30
CA SER A 445 -12.90 -0.54 -29.25
C SER A 445 -13.15 0.96 -29.47
N LEU A 446 -12.31 1.65 -30.23
CA LEU A 446 -12.49 3.04 -30.64
C LEU A 446 -13.38 3.19 -31.89
N GLY A 447 -13.79 2.07 -32.51
CA GLY A 447 -14.66 2.06 -33.69
C GLY A 447 -13.93 2.01 -35.02
N TYR A 448 -12.67 1.58 -35.06
CA TYR A 448 -11.95 1.31 -36.30
C TYR A 448 -12.05 -0.15 -36.71
N VAL A 449 -12.02 -0.41 -38.02
CA VAL A 449 -11.98 -1.76 -38.60
C VAL A 449 -10.75 -1.88 -39.48
N SER A 450 -10.09 -3.04 -39.42
CA SER A 450 -8.92 -3.33 -40.24
C SER A 450 -9.25 -4.16 -41.47
N VAL A 451 -8.48 -3.94 -42.54
CA VAL A 451 -8.49 -4.74 -43.77
C VAL A 451 -7.04 -5.01 -44.15
N LYS A 452 -6.69 -6.28 -44.35
CA LYS A 452 -5.36 -6.67 -44.83
C LYS A 452 -5.29 -6.55 -46.35
N ARG A 453 -4.23 -5.92 -46.86
CA ARG A 453 -4.00 -5.68 -48.29
C ARG A 453 -2.52 -5.84 -48.63
N ALA A 454 -2.23 -6.36 -49.82
CA ALA A 454 -0.88 -6.39 -50.39
C ALA A 454 -0.46 -5.02 -50.97
N GLY A 455 0.78 -4.62 -50.75
CA GLY A 455 1.39 -3.42 -51.35
C GLY A 455 1.49 -2.21 -50.41
N PRO A 456 2.03 -1.07 -50.89
CA PRO A 456 2.31 0.09 -50.04
C PRO A 456 1.02 0.73 -49.48
N ALA A 457 1.17 1.50 -48.39
CA ALA A 457 0.05 2.18 -47.74
C ALA A 457 -0.69 3.15 -48.70
N ILE A 458 0.06 3.82 -49.58
CA ILE A 458 -0.45 4.72 -50.62
C ILE A 458 -0.18 4.07 -51.97
N THR A 459 -1.24 3.80 -52.73
CA THR A 459 -1.17 3.25 -54.10
C THR A 459 -1.52 4.28 -55.17
N VAL A 460 -2.07 5.44 -54.77
CA VAL A 460 -2.46 6.54 -55.66
C VAL A 460 -1.34 7.58 -55.74
N PRO A 461 -0.99 8.11 -56.93
CA PRO A 461 -0.02 9.20 -57.06
C PRO A 461 -0.47 10.45 -56.28
N LEU A 462 0.46 11.07 -55.58
CA LEU A 462 0.20 12.27 -54.76
C LEU A 462 -0.15 13.46 -55.65
N ALA A 463 -1.09 14.29 -55.20
CA ALA A 463 -1.43 15.53 -55.89
C ALA A 463 -0.25 16.50 -55.80
N ALA A 464 0.27 16.94 -56.95
CA ALA A 464 1.39 17.88 -57.01
C ALA A 464 1.02 19.20 -56.30
N ALA A 465 1.93 19.71 -55.46
CA ALA A 465 1.81 21.06 -54.94
C ALA A 465 1.87 22.06 -56.10
N PRO A 466 1.09 23.16 -56.10
CA PRO A 466 1.22 24.18 -57.11
C PRO A 466 2.67 24.70 -57.12
N ALA A 467 3.31 24.66 -58.29
CA ALA A 467 4.63 25.23 -58.49
C ALA A 467 4.57 26.71 -58.07
N ARG A 468 5.35 27.09 -57.06
CA ARG A 468 5.58 28.49 -56.72
C ARG A 468 6.16 29.15 -57.98
N PRO A 469 5.59 30.23 -58.51
CA PRO A 469 6.21 30.91 -59.64
C PRO A 469 7.63 31.32 -59.22
N ALA A 470 8.61 30.93 -60.03
CA ALA A 470 9.99 31.36 -59.87
C ALA A 470 10.03 32.91 -59.90
N PRO A 471 10.84 33.57 -59.05
CA PRO A 471 11.07 34.99 -59.20
C PRO A 471 11.69 35.23 -60.58
N ALA A 472 11.05 36.04 -61.42
CA ALA A 472 11.66 36.51 -62.64
C ALA A 472 12.85 37.41 -62.28
N GLU A 473 14.04 37.04 -62.75
CA GLU A 473 15.19 37.93 -62.80
C GLU A 473 14.84 39.15 -63.67
N ALA A 474 14.83 40.33 -63.07
CA ALA A 474 14.85 41.60 -63.79
C ALA A 474 16.09 42.37 -63.36
N ALA A 475 17.01 42.52 -64.32
CA ALA A 475 18.16 43.39 -64.22
C ALA A 475 17.75 44.87 -64.20
N THR A 476 18.60 45.64 -63.53
CA THR A 476 18.60 47.08 -63.23
C THR A 476 18.38 48.04 -64.39
N GLU A 477 17.65 49.13 -64.12
CA GLU A 477 17.96 50.47 -64.63
C GLU A 477 17.57 51.53 -63.57
N ALA A 478 18.48 52.50 -63.36
CA ALA A 478 18.40 53.58 -62.40
C ALA A 478 18.00 54.89 -63.10
N THR A 479 17.23 55.76 -62.43
CA THR A 479 17.59 57.16 -62.05
C THR A 479 16.39 57.99 -61.56
N GLU A 480 16.61 58.70 -60.44
CA GLU A 480 16.13 60.04 -60.00
C GLU A 480 14.60 60.27 -59.85
N GLY A 481 14.03 60.91 -58.81
CA GLY A 481 14.50 61.66 -57.63
C GLY A 481 13.28 62.33 -56.92
N GLU A 482 13.52 62.90 -55.74
CA GLU A 482 12.65 63.80 -54.91
C GLU A 482 11.67 63.23 -53.84
N THR A 483 12.24 63.07 -52.63
CA THR A 483 11.83 63.61 -51.31
C THR A 483 10.37 64.04 -51.02
N ALA A 484 9.80 63.50 -49.92
CA ALA A 484 9.66 64.24 -48.63
C ALA A 484 8.90 63.44 -47.53
N GLY A 485 9.55 63.24 -46.38
CA GLY A 485 8.97 63.61 -45.07
C GLY A 485 8.36 62.53 -44.14
N GLY A 486 9.14 62.14 -43.11
CA GLY A 486 8.69 61.83 -41.73
C GLY A 486 8.43 60.35 -41.41
N ALA A 487 9.38 59.58 -40.87
CA ALA A 487 9.75 59.44 -39.44
C ALA A 487 8.60 58.87 -38.56
N ASP A 488 8.74 57.79 -37.77
CA ASP A 488 9.94 57.12 -37.26
C ASP A 488 9.62 55.70 -36.71
N ALA A 489 10.65 54.83 -36.78
CA ALA A 489 11.04 53.60 -36.05
C ALA A 489 9.97 52.57 -35.56
N ALA A 490 9.92 51.29 -35.97
CA ALA A 490 10.93 50.19 -36.09
C ALA A 490 11.61 49.85 -34.74
N ASP A 491 11.27 48.74 -34.08
CA ASP A 491 11.71 47.34 -34.33
C ASP A 491 13.16 47.06 -33.91
N ALA A 492 13.36 45.96 -33.19
CA ALA A 492 14.51 45.07 -33.32
C ALA A 492 14.44 43.89 -32.32
N ALA A 493 14.26 42.69 -32.89
CA ALA A 493 14.84 41.42 -32.46
C ALA A 493 16.40 41.53 -32.41
N ASP A 494 17.21 40.62 -31.86
CA ASP A 494 17.18 39.16 -31.96
C ASP A 494 18.22 38.53 -31.00
N ALA A 495 18.24 37.20 -31.01
CA ALA A 495 19.08 36.17 -30.36
C ALA A 495 20.62 36.42 -30.35
N GLU A 496 21.51 35.64 -29.70
CA GLU A 496 21.52 34.24 -29.27
C GLU A 496 22.73 33.98 -28.30
N ALA A 497 22.75 32.81 -27.65
CA ALA A 497 23.66 32.29 -26.60
C ALA A 497 25.15 32.02 -27.09
N PRO A 498 26.09 31.33 -26.37
CA PRO A 498 26.03 30.52 -25.12
C PRO A 498 27.29 30.48 -24.17
N ALA A 499 27.17 29.74 -23.05
CA ALA A 499 28.05 28.63 -22.58
C ALA A 499 28.59 28.62 -21.11
N ALA A 500 28.48 27.41 -20.50
CA ALA A 500 29.26 26.72 -19.44
C ALA A 500 29.17 27.18 -17.95
N ALA A 501 28.58 26.36 -17.04
CA ALA A 501 29.19 25.33 -16.15
C ALA A 501 29.84 25.94 -14.87
N ALA A 502 29.75 25.44 -13.62
CA ALA A 502 29.37 24.18 -12.98
C ALA A 502 29.03 24.41 -11.46
N ASP A 503 28.60 23.33 -10.79
CA ASP A 503 28.43 23.01 -9.35
C ASP A 503 29.00 23.95 -8.27
N VAL A 504 28.31 24.07 -7.11
CA VAL A 504 28.78 23.61 -5.77
C VAL A 504 27.60 23.37 -4.80
N ALA A 505 27.73 22.30 -4.02
CA ALA A 505 26.91 21.84 -2.92
C ALA A 505 27.13 22.56 -1.57
N GLU A 506 26.25 22.21 -0.64
CA GLU A 506 26.22 22.35 0.82
C GLU A 506 27.57 22.27 1.56
N ALA A 507 27.76 23.13 2.58
CA ALA A 507 28.47 22.81 3.83
C ALA A 507 28.31 23.89 4.91
N THR A 508 28.04 23.41 6.11
CA THR A 508 28.07 24.01 7.46
C THR A 508 29.39 24.66 7.87
N ALA A 509 29.34 25.66 8.76
CA ALA A 509 30.38 25.89 9.78
C ALA A 509 29.84 26.67 11.00
N GLU A 510 30.12 26.13 12.18
CA GLU A 510 30.02 26.75 13.50
C GLU A 510 31.00 27.92 13.67
N ALA A 511 30.67 28.86 14.56
CA ALA A 511 31.67 29.60 15.33
C ALA A 511 31.08 30.04 16.69
N THR A 512 31.66 29.50 17.76
CA THR A 512 31.55 29.89 19.16
C THR A 512 32.40 31.12 19.48
N ALA A 513 31.95 32.00 20.39
CA ALA A 513 32.81 32.70 21.35
C ALA A 513 32.01 33.29 22.54
N ASP A 514 32.47 32.86 23.72
CA ASP A 514 32.23 33.17 25.14
C ASP A 514 32.47 34.68 25.49
N VAL A 515 32.07 35.34 26.61
CA VAL A 515 32.35 35.09 28.05
C VAL A 515 31.48 36.00 28.97
N ALA A 516 31.19 35.51 30.21
CA ALA A 516 31.14 36.18 31.54
C ALA A 516 29.76 36.25 32.24
N ALA A 517 29.58 36.07 33.56
CA ALA A 517 30.26 35.44 34.70
C ALA A 517 29.35 35.65 35.95
N ALA A 518 29.63 34.93 37.06
CA ALA A 518 29.11 35.08 38.45
C ALA A 518 27.77 34.34 38.76
N GLU A 519 27.55 33.61 39.87
CA GLU A 519 28.31 33.28 41.09
C GLU A 519 27.56 32.13 41.82
N ALA A 520 28.26 31.26 42.55
CA ALA A 520 27.69 30.22 43.44
C ALA A 520 27.32 30.82 44.82
N PRO A 521 26.63 30.11 45.75
CA PRO A 521 27.32 29.07 46.53
C PRO A 521 26.50 27.83 46.95
N ALA A 522 27.28 26.90 47.50
CA ALA A 522 27.06 25.54 48.01
C ALA A 522 25.94 25.28 49.05
N SER A 523 25.52 24.01 49.13
CA SER A 523 25.41 23.28 50.41
C SER A 523 25.43 21.74 50.22
N GLU A 524 26.49 21.16 50.75
CA GLU A 524 26.67 19.88 51.48
C GLU A 524 25.76 18.65 51.24
N THR A 525 26.41 17.58 50.79
CA THR A 525 26.07 16.16 51.01
C THR A 525 26.28 15.73 52.46
N PRO A 526 25.71 14.59 52.88
CA PRO A 526 26.61 13.53 53.32
C PRO A 526 26.33 12.16 52.70
N GLU A 527 27.42 11.42 52.59
CA GLU A 527 27.65 10.14 51.96
C GLU A 527 27.00 8.97 52.71
N THR A 528 26.71 7.88 51.98
CA THR A 528 27.26 6.54 52.30
C THR A 528 27.06 5.58 51.11
N PRO A 529 27.91 4.55 50.98
CA PRO A 529 28.36 3.97 49.71
C PRO A 529 27.54 2.74 49.29
N VAL A 530 27.77 2.21 48.07
CA VAL A 530 27.92 0.76 47.79
C VAL A 530 28.14 0.48 46.29
N LEU A 531 29.30 -0.14 46.03
CA LEU A 531 29.64 -1.17 45.04
C LEU A 531 29.31 -0.94 43.54
N THR A 532 30.37 -0.58 42.82
CA THR A 532 30.60 -0.88 41.41
C THR A 532 30.65 -2.41 41.17
N ALA A 533 29.72 -2.92 40.37
CA ALA A 533 29.85 -4.18 39.65
C ALA A 533 29.73 -3.87 38.16
N GLN A 534 30.84 -4.08 37.47
CA GLN A 534 31.07 -3.81 36.05
C GLN A 534 30.65 -5.06 35.27
N GLU A 535 29.57 -4.98 34.49
CA GLU A 535 29.20 -6.01 33.52
C GLU A 535 30.08 -5.87 32.26
N PRO A 536 30.60 -6.97 31.69
CA PRO A 536 31.38 -6.93 30.47
C PRO A 536 30.46 -6.92 29.23
N GLU A 537 30.69 -5.97 28.32
CA GLU A 537 30.21 -6.02 26.94
C GLU A 537 30.78 -7.25 26.22
N PRO A 538 29.98 -7.95 25.38
CA PRO A 538 30.54 -8.92 24.45
C PRO A 538 31.19 -8.21 23.26
N ALA A 539 32.47 -8.52 23.06
CA ALA A 539 33.29 -8.06 21.96
C ALA A 539 32.77 -8.55 20.60
N HIS A 540 32.77 -7.63 19.65
CA HIS A 540 32.65 -7.84 18.21
C HIS A 540 33.87 -8.63 17.69
N GLU A 541 33.65 -9.79 17.08
CA GLU A 541 34.62 -10.43 16.18
C GLU A 541 34.21 -10.21 14.71
N PRO A 542 35.16 -9.89 13.81
CA PRO A 542 34.86 -9.64 12.41
C PRO A 542 34.72 -10.97 11.63
N VAL A 543 33.62 -11.11 10.90
CA VAL A 543 33.38 -12.23 9.99
C VAL A 543 34.21 -12.01 8.71
N PRO A 544 35.06 -12.98 8.29
CA PRO A 544 35.81 -12.87 7.04
C PRO A 544 34.88 -13.01 5.82
N ALA A 545 35.14 -12.16 4.82
CA ALA A 545 34.47 -12.16 3.53
C ALA A 545 34.92 -13.36 2.69
N ASP A 546 34.12 -14.41 2.69
CA ASP A 546 34.06 -15.41 1.61
C ASP A 546 32.79 -16.24 1.80
N LEU A 547 31.81 -16.06 0.90
CA LEU A 547 30.74 -17.01 0.50
C LEU A 547 29.65 -16.26 -0.29
N LEU A 548 30.03 -15.73 -1.45
CA LEU A 548 29.10 -15.38 -2.53
C LEU A 548 29.55 -16.12 -3.80
N SER A 549 29.02 -17.32 -4.02
CA SER A 549 28.97 -17.95 -5.36
C SER A 549 28.18 -19.25 -5.33
N ALA A 550 26.96 -19.22 -5.85
CA ALA A 550 26.25 -20.41 -6.34
C ALA A 550 25.09 -20.02 -7.27
N LEU A 551 25.41 -19.61 -8.49
CA LEU A 551 24.54 -19.75 -9.67
C LEU A 551 25.45 -20.11 -10.86
N PRO A 552 25.17 -21.19 -11.63
CA PRO A 552 26.01 -21.53 -12.77
C PRO A 552 25.66 -20.64 -13.96
N ALA A 553 26.68 -19.94 -14.48
CA ALA A 553 26.66 -19.30 -15.79
C ALA A 553 26.94 -20.36 -16.86
N THR A 554 26.09 -20.40 -17.89
CA THR A 554 26.25 -21.23 -19.08
C THR A 554 27.37 -20.64 -19.96
N GLU A 555 28.16 -21.56 -20.49
CA GLU A 555 29.38 -21.38 -21.28
C GLU A 555 29.21 -20.44 -22.47
N VAL A 556 30.17 -19.51 -22.60
CA VAL A 556 30.55 -18.86 -23.85
C VAL A 556 32.04 -19.16 -24.01
N GLU A 557 32.40 -19.95 -25.02
CA GLU A 557 33.78 -20.08 -25.48
C GLU A 557 34.04 -19.20 -26.72
N PRO A 558 35.28 -18.69 -26.90
CA PRO A 558 35.57 -17.61 -27.82
C PRO A 558 36.56 -17.97 -28.96
N ALA A 559 36.70 -16.98 -29.86
CA ALA A 559 37.90 -16.57 -30.58
C ALA A 559 38.30 -17.26 -31.91
N ALA A 560 38.16 -16.44 -32.97
CA ALA A 560 39.19 -15.98 -33.91
C ALA A 560 39.72 -16.91 -35.02
N SER A 561 39.55 -16.46 -36.27
CA SER A 561 40.66 -15.95 -37.13
C SER A 561 40.18 -15.66 -38.56
N GLU A 562 40.48 -14.45 -39.06
CA GLU A 562 40.50 -14.12 -40.50
C GLU A 562 41.61 -14.89 -41.23
N PRO A 563 41.53 -15.02 -42.57
CA PRO A 563 42.41 -14.15 -43.36
C PRO A 563 41.77 -13.56 -44.63
N GLU A 564 42.45 -12.52 -45.10
CA GLU A 564 42.24 -11.70 -46.29
C GLU A 564 42.14 -12.43 -47.64
N ALA A 565 41.33 -11.79 -48.51
CA ALA A 565 41.54 -11.49 -49.92
C ALA A 565 41.91 -12.60 -50.92
N THR A 566 40.95 -12.90 -51.79
CA THR A 566 41.21 -13.10 -53.22
C THR A 566 40.11 -12.41 -54.05
N ALA A 567 40.54 -11.58 -54.99
CA ALA A 567 39.70 -10.90 -55.97
C ALA A 567 39.44 -11.81 -57.20
N ALA A 568 38.46 -11.38 -58.01
CA ALA A 568 37.87 -12.02 -59.20
C ALA A 568 36.73 -12.98 -58.84
N GLU A 569 35.52 -12.89 -59.40
CA GLU A 569 35.10 -12.43 -60.72
C GLU A 569 33.57 -12.23 -60.67
N ALA A 570 33.04 -11.20 -61.33
CA ALA A 570 31.61 -10.92 -61.34
C ALA A 570 30.84 -11.91 -62.23
N PRO A 571 29.72 -12.51 -61.76
CA PRO A 571 28.65 -12.94 -62.64
C PRO A 571 27.43 -12.02 -62.52
N ALA A 572 26.76 -11.89 -63.66
CA ALA A 572 25.58 -11.09 -63.96
C ALA A 572 24.37 -11.35 -63.03
N PRO A 573 23.34 -10.49 -63.04
CA PRO A 573 22.34 -10.41 -61.99
C PRO A 573 21.48 -11.67 -61.95
N THR A 574 21.54 -12.39 -60.84
CA THR A 574 20.54 -13.43 -60.55
C THR A 574 19.25 -12.72 -60.14
N ALA A 575 18.19 -13.00 -60.89
CA ALA A 575 16.86 -12.48 -60.69
C ALA A 575 16.45 -12.56 -59.22
N ALA A 576 16.07 -11.41 -58.66
CA ALA A 576 15.41 -11.32 -57.38
C ALA A 576 14.19 -12.26 -57.40
N ALA A 577 14.19 -13.24 -56.50
CA ALA A 577 12.97 -13.94 -56.13
C ALA A 577 11.93 -12.88 -55.75
N PRO A 578 10.66 -13.00 -56.18
CA PRO A 578 9.65 -12.02 -55.83
C PRO A 578 9.51 -12.02 -54.30
N ALA A 579 9.83 -10.89 -53.67
CA ALA A 579 9.48 -10.64 -52.29
C ALA A 579 7.98 -10.95 -52.15
N GLU A 580 7.63 -11.89 -51.27
CA GLU A 580 6.23 -12.09 -50.90
C GLU A 580 5.63 -10.72 -50.56
N PRO A 581 4.47 -10.36 -51.12
CA PRO A 581 3.95 -9.01 -50.94
C PRO A 581 3.72 -8.76 -49.45
N GLU A 582 4.43 -7.79 -48.88
CA GLU A 582 4.21 -7.36 -47.50
C GLU A 582 2.73 -7.01 -47.33
N MET A 583 2.01 -7.85 -46.59
CA MET A 583 0.60 -7.67 -46.29
C MET A 583 0.48 -6.60 -45.21
N ILE A 584 0.09 -5.40 -45.61
CA ILE A 584 -0.15 -4.30 -44.67
C ILE A 584 -1.58 -4.38 -44.11
N GLU A 585 -1.72 -3.98 -42.85
CA GLU A 585 -3.03 -3.84 -42.22
C GLU A 585 -3.47 -2.37 -42.24
N VAL A 586 -4.52 -2.08 -43.01
CA VAL A 586 -5.08 -0.73 -43.16
C VAL A 586 -6.34 -0.60 -42.31
N TRP A 587 -6.35 0.41 -41.45
CA TRP A 587 -7.44 0.71 -40.53
C TRP A 587 -8.31 1.85 -41.05
N ARG A 588 -9.64 1.74 -40.88
CA ARG A 588 -10.61 2.74 -41.32
C ARG A 588 -11.69 2.95 -40.28
N PRO A 589 -12.30 4.15 -40.18
CA PRO A 589 -13.46 4.37 -39.32
C PRO A 589 -14.61 3.46 -39.74
N HIS A 590 -15.26 2.81 -38.77
CA HIS A 590 -16.48 2.05 -39.04
C HIS A 590 -17.61 3.03 -39.34
N ARG A 591 -17.86 3.32 -40.63
CA ARG A 591 -19.09 4.03 -41.02
C ARG A 591 -20.25 3.06 -40.79
N HIS A 592 -21.14 3.38 -39.85
CA HIS A 592 -22.49 2.85 -39.92
C HIS A 592 -23.09 3.28 -41.26
N GLN A 593 -23.03 2.42 -42.27
CA GLN A 593 -24.05 2.43 -43.33
C GLN A 593 -25.38 2.33 -42.59
N GLY A 594 -26.21 3.37 -42.72
CA GLY A 594 -27.53 3.43 -42.11
C GLY A 594 -28.31 2.16 -42.42
N GLY A 595 -28.35 1.25 -41.45
CA GLY A 595 -29.13 0.03 -41.52
C GLY A 595 -30.59 0.41 -41.52
N ARG A 596 -31.26 0.12 -42.64
CA ARG A 596 -32.71 0.02 -42.75
C ARG A 596 -33.23 -0.67 -41.48
N ARG A 597 -34.05 0.05 -40.71
CA ARG A 597 -34.77 -0.49 -39.56
C ARG A 597 -35.53 -1.75 -40.02
N PRO A 598 -35.35 -2.92 -39.39
CA PRO A 598 -36.19 -4.06 -39.71
C PRO A 598 -37.61 -3.72 -39.25
N GLU A 599 -38.57 -3.74 -40.18
CA GLU A 599 -39.99 -3.68 -39.84
C GLU A 599 -40.32 -4.83 -38.88
N PRO A 600 -41.09 -4.58 -37.81
CA PRO A 600 -41.53 -5.65 -36.94
C PRO A 600 -42.57 -6.49 -37.69
N ALA A 601 -42.23 -7.76 -37.90
CA ALA A 601 -43.14 -8.77 -38.43
C ALA A 601 -44.40 -8.85 -37.56
N ARG A 602 -45.56 -8.57 -38.17
CA ARG A 602 -46.86 -8.94 -37.60
C ARG A 602 -46.97 -10.47 -37.60
N GLY A 603 -47.02 -11.06 -36.40
CA GLY A 603 -47.25 -12.50 -36.22
C GLY A 603 -48.21 -12.76 -35.05
N ALA A 604 -49.44 -13.11 -35.40
CA ALA A 604 -50.43 -13.93 -34.71
C ALA A 604 -50.62 -13.81 -33.18
N ARG A 605 -51.76 -13.24 -32.78
CA ARG A 605 -52.45 -13.58 -31.53
C ARG A 605 -53.21 -14.90 -31.73
N GLU A 606 -52.75 -15.99 -31.11
CA GLU A 606 -53.62 -17.10 -30.76
C GLU A 606 -54.09 -16.91 -29.32
N GLY A 607 -55.41 -16.91 -29.15
CA GLY A 607 -56.06 -16.81 -27.85
C GLY A 607 -56.14 -18.16 -27.15
N ALA A 608 -55.85 -18.17 -25.85
CA ALA A 608 -56.25 -19.23 -24.94
C ALA A 608 -57.33 -18.69 -23.99
N PRO A 609 -58.39 -19.46 -23.68
CA PRO A 609 -59.51 -18.98 -22.89
C PRO A 609 -59.31 -19.25 -21.39
N GLY A 610 -59.73 -18.26 -20.59
CA GLY A 610 -60.54 -18.41 -19.39
C GLY A 610 -60.02 -19.27 -18.23
N GLU A 611 -59.79 -18.62 -17.09
CA GLU A 611 -60.41 -19.06 -15.84
C GLU A 611 -60.59 -17.87 -14.88
N ARG A 612 -61.85 -17.64 -14.51
CA ARG A 612 -62.25 -16.78 -13.40
C ARG A 612 -62.25 -17.64 -12.14
N GLN A 613 -61.79 -17.11 -11.02
CA GLN A 613 -62.58 -17.02 -9.78
C GLN A 613 -61.89 -16.13 -8.72
N PRO A 614 -62.63 -15.63 -7.72
CA PRO A 614 -62.41 -14.32 -7.12
C PRO A 614 -61.95 -14.38 -5.66
N GLY A 615 -61.43 -13.25 -5.19
CA GLY A 615 -61.70 -12.69 -3.86
C GLY A 615 -61.34 -13.52 -2.63
N GLY A 616 -60.24 -13.12 -1.99
CA GLY A 616 -59.94 -13.30 -0.56
C GLY A 616 -59.06 -12.16 -0.11
#